data_AF-A0A0F9EDT4-F1
#
_entry.id   AF-A0A0F9EDT4-F1
#
_cell.length_a   1.000
_cell.length_b   1.000
_cell.length_c   1.000
_cell.angle_alpha   90.00
_cell.angle_beta   90.00
_cell.angle_gamma   90.00
#
_symmetry.space_group_name_H-M   'P 1'
#
loop_
_entity.id
_entity.type
_entity.pdbx_description
1 polymer ?
#
loop_
_entity_poly.entity_id
_entity_poly.type
_entity_poly.pdbx_seq_one_letter_code
_entity_poly.pdbx_strand_id
1 'polypeptide(L)'
;MRLLLTIAFLIVSIGTYAQRPRTIFTNDRDAVALFFPNTIGQALTGSADFTFSYNGESPQHVGIVQGVRGDRSNLLVIVENGDVYSYRLAYKKILDTLNYFVSKTERIGSEAPEPIFPRMDSLPKIEAPIRPNPRKVDVPRSRKDHFQKFSSYQLEQNTEKLKQSRKQGMVLRLRDLVYDRTEVYALIEIKNRSG
;
A
#
# COMPACT_ATOMS: atom_id res chain seq x y z
N MET A 1 30.30 -19.29 -37.93
CA MET A 1 30.08 -18.95 -36.49
C MET A 1 29.17 -17.75 -36.27
N ARG A 2 29.39 -16.58 -36.89
CA ARG A 2 28.57 -15.37 -36.66
C ARG A 2 27.06 -15.54 -36.97
N LEU A 3 26.72 -16.32 -38.00
CA LEU A 3 25.33 -16.63 -38.36
C LEU A 3 24.63 -17.55 -37.34
N LEU A 4 25.36 -18.50 -36.76
CA LEU A 4 24.80 -19.41 -35.74
C LEU A 4 24.55 -18.69 -34.41
N LEU A 5 25.45 -17.77 -34.03
CA LEU A 5 25.29 -16.93 -32.83
C LEU A 5 24.09 -15.97 -32.94
N THR A 6 23.86 -15.41 -34.13
CA THR A 6 22.71 -14.51 -34.36
C THR A 6 21.38 -15.26 -34.36
N ILE A 7 21.32 -16.46 -34.93
CA ILE A 7 20.12 -17.32 -34.88
C ILE A 7 19.82 -17.76 -33.43
N ALA A 8 20.85 -18.14 -32.66
CA ALA A 8 20.67 -18.51 -31.25
C ALA A 8 20.12 -17.35 -30.40
N PHE A 9 20.57 -16.12 -30.64
CA PHE A 9 20.07 -14.93 -29.94
C PHE A 9 18.62 -14.60 -30.31
N LEU A 10 18.23 -14.81 -31.58
CA LEU A 10 16.86 -14.60 -32.06
C LEU A 10 15.87 -15.58 -31.41
N ILE A 11 16.25 -16.85 -31.23
CA ILE A 11 15.40 -17.88 -30.63
C ILE A 11 15.11 -17.59 -29.15
N VAL A 12 16.08 -17.04 -28.41
CA VAL A 12 15.92 -16.66 -26.99
C VAL A 12 14.95 -15.48 -26.81
N SER A 13 14.82 -14.60 -27.82
CA SER A 13 13.95 -13.42 -27.74
C SER A 13 12.44 -13.72 -27.80
N ILE A 14 12.05 -14.92 -28.24
CA ILE A 14 10.64 -15.32 -28.44
C ILE A 14 9.94 -15.64 -27.10
N GLY A 15 10.69 -15.73 -25.99
CA GLY A 15 10.18 -16.14 -24.67
C GLY A 15 9.51 -15.06 -23.81
N THR A 16 9.27 -13.85 -24.32
CA THR A 16 8.64 -12.78 -23.51
C THR A 16 7.12 -12.98 -23.45
N TYR A 17 6.65 -13.77 -22.47
CA TYR A 17 5.23 -13.89 -22.19
C TYR A 17 4.72 -12.64 -21.48
N ALA A 18 3.88 -11.86 -22.17
CA ALA A 18 3.11 -10.79 -21.55
C ALA A 18 2.22 -11.36 -20.43
N GLN A 19 2.02 -10.61 -19.34
CA GLN A 19 1.12 -11.01 -18.26
C GLN A 19 -0.28 -11.27 -18.83
N ARG A 20 -0.85 -12.44 -18.54
CA ARG A 20 -2.21 -12.83 -18.91
C ARG A 20 -3.11 -12.84 -17.66
N PRO A 21 -3.56 -11.67 -17.17
CA PRO A 21 -4.44 -11.63 -16.00
C PRO A 21 -5.76 -12.34 -16.29
N ARG A 22 -6.28 -13.02 -15.27
CA ARG A 22 -7.59 -13.68 -15.29
C ARG A 22 -8.67 -12.61 -15.54
N THR A 23 -9.65 -12.96 -16.37
CA THR A 23 -10.76 -12.05 -16.68
C THR A 23 -11.95 -12.34 -15.77
N ILE A 24 -12.44 -11.30 -15.11
CA ILE A 24 -13.67 -11.31 -14.31
C ILE A 24 -14.76 -10.65 -15.16
N PHE A 25 -15.84 -11.37 -15.37
CA PHE A 25 -16.99 -10.86 -16.10
C PHE A 25 -17.98 -10.22 -15.12
N THR A 26 -18.55 -9.08 -15.51
CA THR A 26 -19.47 -8.30 -14.68
C THR A 26 -20.62 -7.79 -15.54
N ASN A 27 -21.70 -7.35 -14.90
CA ASN A 27 -22.76 -6.61 -15.57
C ASN A 27 -23.37 -5.57 -14.63
N ASP A 28 -24.40 -4.91 -15.13
CA ASP A 28 -25.09 -3.79 -14.52
C ASP A 28 -26.21 -4.22 -13.55
N ARG A 29 -26.36 -5.53 -13.31
CA ARG A 29 -27.51 -6.09 -12.56
C ARG A 29 -27.11 -7.01 -11.42
N ASP A 30 -26.04 -7.77 -11.59
CA ASP A 30 -25.60 -8.79 -10.66
C ASP A 30 -24.37 -8.30 -9.91
N ALA A 31 -24.34 -8.58 -8.61
CA ALA A 31 -23.16 -8.38 -7.79
C ALA A 31 -22.19 -9.56 -7.95
N VAL A 32 -20.96 -9.29 -8.40
CA VAL A 32 -19.92 -10.32 -8.55
C VAL A 32 -18.98 -10.26 -7.35
N ALA A 33 -18.94 -11.29 -6.53
CA ALA A 33 -18.13 -11.35 -5.32
C ALA A 33 -16.76 -11.99 -5.57
N LEU A 34 -15.70 -11.36 -5.06
CA LEU A 34 -14.34 -11.90 -5.00
C LEU A 34 -13.96 -12.12 -3.53
N PHE A 35 -13.59 -13.35 -3.19
CA PHE A 35 -13.15 -13.76 -1.86
C PHE A 35 -11.64 -13.98 -1.85
N PHE A 36 -10.91 -13.14 -1.12
CA PHE A 36 -9.46 -13.15 -1.03
C PHE A 36 -8.96 -13.96 0.18
N PRO A 37 -7.76 -14.54 0.10
CA PRO A 37 -7.19 -15.33 1.20
C PRO A 37 -6.79 -14.47 2.42
N ASN A 38 -6.66 -13.16 2.25
CA ASN A 38 -6.44 -12.17 3.32
C ASN A 38 -7.44 -11.01 3.13
N THR A 39 -7.62 -10.20 4.18
CA THR A 39 -8.49 -9.03 4.12
C THR A 39 -7.97 -7.99 3.13
N ILE A 40 -8.89 -7.33 2.43
CA ILE A 40 -8.59 -6.30 1.44
C ILE A 40 -8.16 -5.02 2.19
N GLY A 41 -6.98 -4.50 1.85
CA GLY A 41 -6.52 -3.20 2.35
C GLY A 41 -6.77 -2.09 1.33
N GLN A 42 -6.45 -2.34 0.06
CA GLN A 42 -6.60 -1.37 -1.02
C GLN A 42 -7.05 -2.04 -2.32
N ALA A 43 -7.83 -1.32 -3.12
CA ALA A 43 -8.13 -1.73 -4.48
C ALA A 43 -8.34 -0.52 -5.41
N LEU A 44 -8.11 -0.74 -6.71
CA LEU A 44 -8.26 0.27 -7.75
C LEU A 44 -8.79 -0.34 -9.06
N THR A 45 -9.79 0.30 -9.65
CA THR A 45 -10.25 0.03 -11.02
C THR A 45 -9.67 1.04 -12.00
N GLY A 46 -9.39 0.61 -13.23
CA GLY A 46 -8.79 1.47 -14.25
C GLY A 46 -9.78 2.32 -15.05
N SER A 47 -11.08 2.04 -14.99
CA SER A 47 -12.15 2.77 -15.70
C SER A 47 -13.32 3.00 -14.75
N ALA A 48 -14.01 4.13 -14.95
CA ALA A 48 -15.26 4.46 -14.25
C ALA A 48 -16.41 3.50 -14.59
N ASP A 49 -16.31 2.75 -15.69
CA ASP A 49 -17.32 1.75 -16.08
C ASP A 49 -17.39 0.57 -15.11
N PHE A 50 -16.38 0.39 -14.26
CA PHE A 50 -16.33 -0.69 -13.27
C PHE A 50 -16.06 -0.14 -11.88
N THR A 51 -16.86 -0.62 -10.92
CA THR A 51 -16.72 -0.29 -9.51
C THR A 51 -16.36 -1.54 -8.74
N PHE A 52 -15.35 -1.42 -7.88
CA PHE A 52 -15.04 -2.43 -6.88
C PHE A 52 -15.27 -1.85 -5.48
N SER A 53 -16.22 -2.45 -4.77
CA SER A 53 -16.62 -2.02 -3.43
C SER A 53 -16.10 -2.99 -2.38
N TYR A 54 -15.49 -2.46 -1.34
CA TYR A 54 -15.03 -3.22 -0.17
C TYR A 54 -15.15 -2.34 1.08
N ASN A 55 -15.14 -2.94 2.27
CA ASN A 55 -15.20 -2.19 3.51
C ASN A 55 -13.78 -1.75 3.94
N GLY A 56 -13.49 -0.45 3.82
CA GLY A 56 -12.22 0.13 4.23
C GLY A 56 -12.11 0.43 5.73
N GLU A 57 -13.22 0.51 6.46
CA GLU A 57 -13.22 0.75 7.91
C GLU A 57 -13.03 -0.55 8.70
N SER A 58 -13.67 -1.61 8.23
CA SER A 58 -13.58 -2.97 8.77
C SER A 58 -13.11 -3.89 7.66
N PRO A 59 -11.78 -4.13 7.54
CA PRO A 59 -11.21 -4.95 6.47
C PRO A 59 -11.85 -6.33 6.41
N GLN A 60 -12.29 -6.73 5.22
CA GLN A 60 -12.96 -8.00 4.96
C GLN A 60 -12.26 -8.75 3.84
N HIS A 61 -12.48 -10.07 3.80
CA HIS A 61 -11.98 -10.93 2.73
C HIS A 61 -12.75 -10.78 1.41
N VAL A 62 -13.92 -10.14 1.44
CA VAL A 62 -14.82 -10.05 0.30
C VAL A 62 -14.88 -8.64 -0.26
N GLY A 63 -14.87 -8.55 -1.60
CA GLY A 63 -15.20 -7.34 -2.32
C GLY A 63 -16.17 -7.65 -3.46
N ILE A 64 -16.96 -6.65 -3.84
CA ILE A 64 -18.00 -6.77 -4.86
C ILE A 64 -17.58 -5.95 -6.08
N VAL A 65 -17.55 -6.59 -7.25
CA VAL A 65 -17.38 -5.93 -8.54
C VAL A 65 -18.74 -5.79 -9.21
N GLN A 66 -19.01 -4.60 -9.73
CA GLN A 66 -20.12 -4.33 -10.65
C GLN A 66 -19.59 -3.51 -11.83
N GLY A 67 -20.22 -3.64 -12.99
CA GLY A 67 -19.75 -2.92 -14.17
C GLY A 67 -20.86 -2.64 -15.17
N VAL A 68 -20.83 -1.45 -15.74
CA VAL A 68 -21.73 -1.09 -16.85
C VAL A 68 -21.11 -1.50 -18.18
N ARG A 69 -21.91 -1.43 -19.25
CA ARG A 69 -21.44 -1.73 -20.59
C ARG A 69 -20.40 -0.69 -21.01
N GLY A 70 -19.16 -1.13 -21.22
CA GLY A 70 -18.05 -0.27 -21.63
C GLY A 70 -16.86 -1.09 -22.13
N ASP A 71 -15.73 -0.42 -22.33
CA ASP A 71 -14.48 -1.04 -22.75
C ASP A 71 -13.87 -1.88 -21.62
N ARG A 72 -12.94 -2.77 -21.96
CA ARG A 72 -12.25 -3.59 -20.95
C ARG A 72 -11.37 -2.70 -20.05
N SER A 73 -11.31 -3.06 -18.77
CA SER A 73 -10.46 -2.39 -17.79
C SER A 73 -9.69 -3.40 -16.92
N ASN A 74 -9.06 -2.94 -15.85
CA ASN A 74 -8.35 -3.75 -14.88
C ASN A 74 -8.82 -3.45 -13.45
N LEU A 75 -8.61 -4.44 -12.58
CA LEU A 75 -8.76 -4.35 -11.14
C LEU A 75 -7.43 -4.75 -10.51
N LEU A 76 -6.87 -3.87 -9.68
CA LEU A 76 -5.73 -4.16 -8.81
C LEU A 76 -6.24 -4.26 -7.37
N VAL A 77 -5.84 -5.31 -6.65
CA VAL A 77 -6.17 -5.50 -5.23
C VAL A 77 -4.91 -5.78 -4.46
N ILE A 78 -4.71 -5.03 -3.37
CA ILE A 78 -3.64 -5.22 -2.39
C ILE A 78 -4.33 -5.64 -1.08
N VAL A 79 -3.97 -6.82 -0.59
CA VAL A 79 -4.47 -7.33 0.69
C VAL A 79 -3.50 -6.96 1.81
N GLU A 80 -3.99 -6.97 3.06
CA GLU A 80 -3.26 -6.49 4.26
C GLU A 80 -1.87 -7.12 4.47
N ASN A 81 -1.64 -8.34 3.97
CA ASN A 81 -0.32 -8.97 4.06
C ASN A 81 0.67 -8.50 2.98
N GLY A 82 0.30 -7.52 2.16
CA GLY A 82 1.09 -6.95 1.08
C GLY A 82 1.01 -7.72 -0.24
N ASP A 83 0.25 -8.81 -0.31
CA ASP A 83 0.10 -9.57 -1.56
C ASP A 83 -0.74 -8.80 -2.59
N VAL A 84 -0.29 -8.82 -3.84
CA VAL A 84 -0.91 -8.06 -4.94
C VAL A 84 -1.58 -9.00 -5.93
N TYR A 85 -2.81 -8.67 -6.30
CA TYR A 85 -3.63 -9.39 -7.28
C TYR A 85 -4.05 -8.45 -8.40
N SER A 86 -4.11 -8.96 -9.63
CA SER A 86 -4.50 -8.19 -10.81
C SER A 86 -5.42 -8.99 -11.73
N TYR A 87 -6.53 -8.35 -12.12
CA TYR A 87 -7.56 -8.96 -12.96
C TYR A 87 -7.93 -8.03 -14.10
N ARG A 88 -8.40 -8.63 -15.20
CA ARG A 88 -9.06 -7.90 -16.29
C ARG A 88 -10.56 -7.87 -16.01
N LEU A 89 -11.19 -6.71 -16.17
CA LEU A 89 -12.64 -6.55 -16.07
C LEU A 89 -13.27 -6.44 -17.46
N ALA A 90 -14.38 -7.13 -17.67
CA ALA A 90 -15.14 -7.08 -18.91
C ALA A 90 -16.65 -7.20 -18.66
N TYR A 91 -17.45 -6.47 -19.43
CA TYR A 91 -18.89 -6.60 -19.40
C TYR A 91 -19.35 -7.89 -20.11
N LYS A 92 -20.28 -8.63 -19.49
CA LYS A 92 -20.99 -9.75 -20.13
C LYS A 92 -22.44 -9.78 -19.66
N LYS A 93 -23.39 -9.70 -20.61
CA LYS A 93 -24.82 -9.59 -20.33
C LYS A 93 -25.37 -10.69 -19.41
N ILE A 94 -24.96 -11.93 -19.63
CA ILE A 94 -25.36 -13.10 -18.83
C ILE A 94 -24.09 -13.66 -18.20
N LEU A 95 -24.05 -13.71 -16.87
CA LEU A 95 -22.89 -14.20 -16.12
C LEU A 95 -23.06 -15.69 -15.81
N ASP A 96 -22.02 -16.48 -16.08
CA ASP A 96 -21.97 -17.90 -15.73
C ASP A 96 -21.36 -18.11 -14.32
N THR A 97 -20.76 -17.07 -13.75
CA THR A 97 -20.05 -17.13 -12.47
C THR A 97 -20.22 -15.80 -11.75
N LEU A 98 -20.74 -15.87 -10.52
CA LEU A 98 -20.96 -14.70 -9.66
C LEU A 98 -19.97 -14.65 -8.48
N ASN A 99 -19.40 -15.78 -8.10
CA ASN A 99 -18.55 -15.90 -6.93
C ASN A 99 -17.19 -16.44 -7.33
N TYR A 100 -16.14 -15.70 -7.01
CA TYR A 100 -14.76 -16.04 -7.31
C TYR A 100 -13.99 -16.23 -6.00
N PHE A 101 -13.51 -17.44 -5.75
CA PHE A 101 -12.61 -17.71 -4.63
C PHE A 101 -11.18 -17.61 -5.13
N VAL A 102 -10.49 -16.56 -4.69
CA VAL A 102 -9.13 -16.24 -5.12
C VAL A 102 -8.14 -17.09 -4.33
N SER A 103 -7.28 -17.79 -5.06
CA SER A 103 -6.21 -18.59 -4.49
C SER A 103 -4.94 -17.77 -4.26
N LYS A 104 -4.09 -18.18 -3.31
CA LYS A 104 -2.77 -17.54 -3.09
C LYS A 104 -1.87 -17.61 -4.32
N THR A 105 -2.05 -18.60 -5.18
CA THR A 105 -1.29 -18.79 -6.42
C THR A 105 -1.64 -17.78 -7.52
N GLU A 106 -2.77 -17.09 -7.42
CA GLU A 106 -3.16 -16.02 -8.36
C GLU A 106 -2.47 -14.67 -8.08
N ARG A 107 -1.69 -14.60 -7.00
CA ARG A 107 -0.92 -13.42 -6.64
C ARG A 107 0.15 -13.12 -7.70
N ILE A 108 0.26 -11.86 -8.11
CA ILE A 108 1.26 -11.41 -9.09
C ILE A 108 2.57 -10.94 -8.44
N GLY A 109 2.57 -10.65 -7.13
CA GLY A 109 3.74 -10.21 -6.39
C GLY A 109 3.40 -9.67 -5.00
N SER A 110 4.32 -8.91 -4.44
CA SER A 110 4.18 -8.18 -3.18
C SER A 110 4.31 -6.68 -3.43
N GLU A 111 3.55 -5.87 -2.69
CA GLU A 111 3.60 -4.40 -2.77
C GLU A 111 5.00 -3.89 -2.41
N ALA A 112 5.61 -4.50 -1.39
CA ALA A 112 7.01 -4.26 -1.08
C ALA A 112 7.89 -5.10 -2.02
N PRO A 113 8.79 -4.47 -2.80
CA PRO A 113 9.75 -5.21 -3.63
C PRO A 113 10.67 -6.03 -2.73
N GLU A 114 10.90 -7.29 -3.11
CA GLU A 114 11.90 -8.10 -2.42
C GLU A 114 13.28 -7.45 -2.58
N PRO A 115 14.09 -7.41 -1.51
CA PRO A 115 15.42 -6.82 -1.60
C PRO A 115 16.25 -7.56 -2.65
N ILE A 116 16.75 -6.81 -3.64
CA ILE A 116 17.54 -7.30 -4.79
C ILE A 116 18.83 -8.00 -4.33
N PHE A 117 19.25 -7.76 -3.08
CA PHE A 117 20.39 -8.42 -2.46
C PHE A 117 19.90 -9.44 -1.44
N PRO A 118 20.31 -10.72 -1.53
CA PRO A 118 20.19 -11.61 -0.38
C PRO A 118 20.89 -10.93 0.78
N ARG A 119 20.28 -10.91 1.96
CA ARG A 119 20.99 -10.49 3.17
C ARG A 119 22.26 -11.35 3.24
N MET A 120 23.42 -10.71 3.11
CA MET A 120 24.70 -11.35 3.38
C MET A 120 24.74 -11.65 4.87
N ASP A 121 24.10 -12.75 5.29
CA ASP A 121 24.11 -13.24 6.66
C ASP A 121 25.49 -13.84 7.04
N SER A 122 26.50 -13.70 6.18
CA SER A 122 27.84 -14.31 6.32
C SER A 122 29.01 -13.34 6.28
N LEU A 123 28.79 -12.02 6.31
CA LEU A 123 29.88 -11.10 6.65
C LEU A 123 30.07 -11.13 8.18
N PRO A 124 31.31 -11.20 8.70
CA PRO A 124 31.53 -11.07 10.13
C PRO A 124 30.89 -9.76 10.59
N LYS A 125 29.99 -9.90 11.56
CA LYS A 125 29.20 -8.84 12.18
C LYS A 125 30.13 -7.75 12.71
N ILE A 126 30.52 -6.81 11.86
CA ILE A 126 30.86 -5.47 12.33
C ILE A 126 29.55 -4.96 12.93
N GLU A 127 29.58 -4.67 14.23
CA GLU A 127 28.43 -4.29 15.04
C GLU A 127 27.80 -2.99 14.51
N ALA A 128 27.02 -3.11 13.44
CA ALA A 128 26.10 -2.09 12.99
C ALA A 128 24.79 -2.24 13.79
N PRO A 129 24.09 -1.15 14.13
CA PRO A 129 23.02 -1.18 15.11
C PRO A 129 21.86 -2.04 14.62
N ILE A 130 21.38 -2.88 15.54
CA ILE A 130 20.27 -3.84 15.40
C ILE A 130 19.08 -3.22 14.65
N ARG A 131 18.73 -3.75 13.47
CA ARG A 131 17.44 -3.49 12.80
C ARG A 131 16.42 -4.55 13.27
N PRO A 132 15.25 -4.18 13.83
CA PRO A 132 14.30 -5.17 14.33
C PRO A 132 13.53 -5.89 13.21
N ASN A 133 13.20 -7.15 13.49
CA ASN A 133 12.42 -8.09 12.68
C ASN A 133 10.94 -7.66 12.58
N PRO A 134 10.31 -7.58 11.39
CA PRO A 134 8.96 -7.00 11.24
C PRO A 134 7.81 -7.88 11.74
N ARG A 135 8.06 -9.08 12.29
CA ARG A 135 6.98 -10.02 12.68
C ARG A 135 6.87 -10.36 14.16
N LYS A 136 7.54 -9.62 15.03
CA LYS A 136 7.18 -9.49 16.45
C LYS A 136 7.53 -8.09 16.90
N VAL A 137 6.63 -7.13 16.67
CA VAL A 137 6.79 -5.79 17.24
C VAL A 137 5.66 -5.53 18.23
N ASP A 138 5.64 -6.29 19.32
CA ASP A 138 5.17 -5.74 20.58
C ASP A 138 6.22 -4.74 21.06
N VAL A 139 6.27 -3.53 20.49
CA VAL A 139 7.29 -2.55 20.90
C VAL A 139 6.74 -1.12 20.95
N PRO A 140 6.04 -0.76 22.05
CA PRO A 140 5.78 0.64 22.38
C PRO A 140 7.04 1.53 22.33
N ARG A 141 8.24 0.95 22.54
CA ARG A 141 9.54 1.65 22.42
C ARG A 141 9.90 2.08 20.99
N SER A 142 9.59 1.29 19.95
CA SER A 142 10.03 1.58 18.57
C SER A 142 9.28 2.77 17.96
N ARG A 143 8.01 2.95 18.32
CA ARG A 143 7.25 4.13 17.88
C ARG A 143 7.68 5.39 18.63
N LYS A 144 8.02 5.26 19.92
CA LYS A 144 8.50 6.39 20.73
C LYS A 144 9.79 6.98 20.14
N ASP A 145 10.74 6.14 19.75
CA ASP A 145 11.99 6.59 19.14
C ASP A 145 11.75 7.30 17.79
N HIS A 146 10.81 6.79 17.00
CA HIS A 146 10.39 7.43 15.75
C HIS A 146 9.76 8.81 16.02
N PHE A 147 8.78 8.89 16.91
CA PHE A 147 8.13 10.15 17.30
C PHE A 147 9.13 11.16 17.86
N GLN A 148 10.09 10.71 18.67
CA GLN A 148 11.10 11.58 19.25
C GLN A 148 12.03 12.15 18.19
N LYS A 149 12.54 11.32 17.26
CA LYS A 149 13.41 11.79 16.17
C LYS A 149 12.70 12.75 15.24
N PHE A 150 11.47 12.44 14.84
CA PHE A 150 10.68 13.28 13.95
C PHE A 150 10.31 14.62 14.62
N SER A 151 9.94 14.58 15.91
CA SER A 151 9.67 15.80 16.69
C SER A 151 10.91 16.68 16.82
N SER A 152 12.08 16.10 17.06
CA SER A 152 13.35 16.85 17.12
C SER A 152 13.68 17.51 15.79
N TYR A 153 13.54 16.80 14.68
CA TYR A 153 13.73 17.36 13.34
C TYR A 153 12.81 18.55 13.08
N GLN A 154 11.53 18.45 13.45
CA GLN A 154 10.57 19.52 13.24
C GLN A 154 10.80 20.74 14.15
N LEU A 155 11.38 20.53 15.34
CA LEU A 155 11.79 21.61 16.25
C LEU A 155 12.92 22.48 15.69
N GLU A 156 13.78 21.92 14.83
CA GLU A 156 14.90 22.63 14.19
C GLU A 156 14.45 23.50 13.00
N GLN A 157 13.24 23.28 12.49
CA GLN A 157 12.70 24.06 11.39
C GLN A 157 12.02 25.34 11.90
N ASN A 158 12.40 26.48 11.32
CA ASN A 158 11.81 27.78 11.66
C ASN A 158 10.42 27.91 11.03
N THR A 159 9.38 27.86 11.84
CA THR A 159 7.97 27.87 11.41
C THR A 159 7.25 29.15 11.81
N GLU A 160 6.30 29.58 10.98
CA GLU A 160 5.47 30.76 11.21
C GLU A 160 4.48 30.56 12.38
N LYS A 161 3.85 31.63 12.87
CA LYS A 161 2.96 31.58 14.04
C LYS A 161 1.51 31.41 13.62
N LEU A 162 0.90 30.26 13.95
CA LEU A 162 -0.50 30.00 13.63
C LEU A 162 -1.47 30.65 14.64
N LYS A 163 -1.28 30.47 15.95
CA LYS A 163 -2.22 31.00 16.97
C LYS A 163 -1.61 31.10 18.37
N GLN A 164 -2.03 32.09 19.18
CA GLN A 164 -1.58 32.28 20.57
C GLN A 164 -2.76 32.41 21.54
N SER A 165 -2.62 31.87 22.75
CA SER A 165 -3.50 32.09 23.90
C SER A 165 -2.70 32.42 25.17
N ARG A 166 -3.31 33.17 26.10
CA ARG A 166 -2.70 33.56 27.38
C ARG A 166 -3.69 33.43 28.53
N LYS A 167 -3.27 32.80 29.63
CA LYS A 167 -4.05 32.71 30.88
C LYS A 167 -3.10 32.60 32.07
N GLN A 168 -3.34 33.41 33.12
CA GLN A 168 -2.61 33.32 34.40
C GLN A 168 -1.07 33.26 34.26
N GLY A 169 -0.51 34.17 33.46
CA GLY A 169 0.95 34.26 33.24
C GLY A 169 1.54 33.17 32.33
N MET A 170 0.80 32.11 32.00
CA MET A 170 1.18 31.17 30.95
C MET A 170 0.74 31.67 29.57
N VAL A 171 1.65 31.58 28.60
CA VAL A 171 1.41 31.86 27.19
C VAL A 171 1.63 30.58 26.40
N LEU A 172 0.60 30.11 25.71
CA LEU A 172 0.66 28.93 24.85
C LEU A 172 0.54 29.39 23.39
N ARG A 173 1.50 29.00 22.55
CA ARG A 173 1.50 29.31 21.10
C ARG A 173 1.54 28.03 20.31
N LEU A 174 0.60 27.87 19.39
CA LEU A 174 0.69 26.87 18.34
C LEU A 174 1.55 27.46 17.22
N ARG A 175 2.69 26.82 16.97
CA ARG A 175 3.60 27.19 15.88
C ARG A 175 3.20 26.49 14.59
N ASP A 176 2.99 25.17 14.62
CA ASP A 176 2.69 24.42 13.40
C ASP A 176 1.84 23.17 13.65
N LEU A 177 1.18 22.67 12.60
CA LEU A 177 0.50 21.38 12.54
C LEU A 177 1.06 20.60 11.33
N VAL A 178 1.85 19.57 11.62
CA VAL A 178 2.53 18.77 10.58
C VAL A 178 1.83 17.42 10.44
N TYR A 179 1.46 17.10 9.21
CA TYR A 179 0.78 15.86 8.84
C TYR A 179 1.80 14.90 8.24
N ASP A 180 2.00 13.75 8.87
CA ASP A 180 2.81 12.65 8.34
C ASP A 180 1.96 11.38 8.29
N ARG A 181 1.55 10.99 7.08
CA ARG A 181 0.70 9.82 6.80
C ARG A 181 -0.59 9.79 7.64
N THR A 182 -0.61 9.02 8.72
CA THR A 182 -1.77 8.81 9.62
C THR A 182 -1.65 9.61 10.91
N GLU A 183 -0.56 10.34 11.09
CA GLU A 183 -0.20 11.03 12.32
C GLU A 183 -0.19 12.55 12.14
N VAL A 184 -0.61 13.26 13.19
CA VAL A 184 -0.60 14.72 13.25
C VAL A 184 0.28 15.16 14.41
N TYR A 185 1.25 16.02 14.12
CA TYR A 185 2.20 16.57 15.10
C TYR A 185 1.88 18.04 15.34
N ALA A 186 1.64 18.39 16.60
CA ALA A 186 1.40 19.77 17.00
C ALA A 186 2.66 20.38 17.63
N LEU A 187 3.20 21.42 17.01
CA LEU A 187 4.34 22.15 17.53
C LEU A 187 3.85 23.27 18.45
N ILE A 188 4.02 23.10 19.76
CA ILE A 188 3.49 24.02 20.77
C ILE A 188 4.65 24.65 21.56
N GLU A 189 4.65 25.98 21.65
CA GLU A 189 5.54 26.73 22.54
C GLU A 189 4.77 27.17 23.79
N ILE A 190 5.32 26.90 24.97
CA ILE A 190 4.79 27.35 26.25
C ILE A 190 5.81 28.31 26.88
N LYS A 191 5.38 29.52 27.23
CA LYS A 191 6.18 30.46 28.03
C LYS A 191 5.48 30.75 29.33
N ASN A 192 6.15 30.51 30.44
CA ASN A 192 5.70 30.92 31.76
C ASN A 192 6.25 32.32 32.09
N ARG A 193 5.36 33.24 32.43
CA ARG A 193 5.68 34.61 32.88
C ARG A 193 5.09 34.90 34.26
N SER A 194 4.84 33.87 35.05
CA SER A 194 4.29 33.97 36.42
C SER A 194 5.38 34.15 37.49
N GLY A 195 6.56 34.62 37.10
CA GLY A 195 7.64 35.03 38.01
C GLY A 195 7.56 36.50 38.34
#